data_AF-A0A2P2DZ05-F1
#
_entry.id   AF-A0A2P2DZ05-F1
#
_cell.length_a   1.000
_cell.length_b   1.000
_cell.length_c   1.000
_cell.angle_alpha   90.00
_cell.angle_beta   90.00
_cell.angle_gamma   90.00
#
_symmetry.space_group_name_H-M   'P 1'
#
loop_
_entity.id
_entity.type
_entity.pdbx_description
1 polymer ?
#
loop_
_entity_poly.entity_id
_entity_poly.type
_entity_poly.pdbx_seq_one_letter_code
_entity_poly.pdbx_strand_id
1 'polypeptide(L)'
;MKLKQTLILFLLSLSSIYAESTPTIQVIISSDNSIYEQALFGLQTSLQREIKVDYYDLILNEFEEPSRYFQNLEKKGIQIVITLGKTATKYALDAGLKIPIVFSMINFPKGLSSNPSQLCGMSMHTPIEFFFQTLREFSVSSKNVYAFYSSDEGNYSTEEGEHYDLKYKLIFQRKKITRTNLTKELKSLEVKPDAIFIPADPLYDAENFGIISKYSLDNSIILMSSFPALVKSGATFGINPDYTAIGIETGEMVNRILSKQSSCEIEGIQLPKQFNFILNESYAKASNIPLSNPILERAKNAKLYSLGIQLLNEERWKSAKSVFDSILKSDPNNQSAKQYQQLTIEKISGSKVREIIRSAKEFFAIGNFAQSRAEYKKALDINPNLEIAKDGYLNATIAQSEKERNRGNSLKTQGNSFEAIKSYLESIQTYPQNQTAKNELDSLRKSEYSKIPNLLQNGIQFYQEREYEEAIDRFEKVLLIDPSEKTAQEYLRLSIKKRDALKALERRQQ
;
A
#
# COMPACT_ATOMS: atom_id res chain seq x y z
N MET A 1 59.41 -13.39 51.17
CA MET A 1 58.56 -13.79 50.02
C MET A 1 57.10 -13.52 50.39
N LYS A 2 56.50 -12.40 49.96
CA LYS A 2 55.07 -12.09 50.14
C LYS A 2 54.53 -11.41 48.89
N LEU A 3 53.39 -11.95 48.44
CA LEU A 3 52.51 -11.52 47.34
C LEU A 3 52.20 -10.02 47.35
N LYS A 4 52.09 -9.44 46.15
CA LYS A 4 51.20 -8.29 45.88
C LYS A 4 50.22 -8.68 44.78
N GLN A 5 48.94 -8.68 45.13
CA GLN A 5 47.79 -8.79 44.24
C GLN A 5 47.54 -7.41 43.60
N THR A 6 47.28 -7.39 42.30
CA THR A 6 46.69 -6.23 41.60
C THR A 6 45.32 -6.68 41.07
N LEU A 7 44.26 -6.17 41.69
CA LEU A 7 42.86 -6.38 41.29
C LEU A 7 42.43 -5.16 40.46
N ILE A 8 42.18 -5.36 39.17
CA ILE A 8 41.60 -4.34 38.28
C ILE A 8 40.08 -4.48 38.38
N LEU A 9 39.41 -3.48 38.94
CA LEU A 9 37.96 -3.38 39.03
C LEU A 9 37.41 -2.84 37.70
N PHE A 10 36.65 -3.67 36.97
CA PHE A 10 35.88 -3.24 35.79
C PHE A 10 34.55 -2.64 36.26
N LEU A 11 34.36 -1.34 36.07
CA LEU A 11 33.09 -0.62 36.28
C LEU A 11 32.11 -0.98 35.14
N LEU A 12 31.14 -1.84 35.43
CA LEU A 12 29.95 -2.04 34.60
C LEU A 12 28.94 -0.93 34.92
N SER A 13 28.88 0.10 34.07
CA SER A 13 27.76 1.04 34.05
C SER A 13 26.56 0.36 33.40
N LEU A 14 25.60 -0.09 34.20
CA LEU A 14 24.25 -0.37 33.71
C LEU A 14 23.58 0.96 33.35
N SER A 15 23.53 1.30 32.07
CA SER A 15 22.58 2.28 31.56
C SER A 15 21.21 1.63 31.50
N SER A 16 20.35 1.99 32.45
CA SER A 16 18.91 1.73 32.37
C SER A 16 18.37 2.43 31.12
N ILE A 17 17.97 1.65 30.12
CA ILE A 17 17.20 2.14 28.97
C ILE A 17 15.81 2.50 29.53
N TYR A 18 15.62 3.78 29.88
CA TYR A 18 14.28 4.33 29.99
C TYR A 18 13.70 4.33 28.57
N ALA A 19 12.75 3.43 28.31
CA ALA A 19 11.89 3.55 27.15
C ALA A 19 11.05 4.81 27.35
N GLU A 20 11.47 5.91 26.73
CA GLU A 20 10.70 7.16 26.67
C GLU A 20 9.34 6.83 26.04
N SER A 21 8.26 6.93 26.80
CA SER A 21 6.92 6.64 26.30
C SER A 21 6.62 7.56 25.12
N THR A 22 6.50 7.04 23.91
CA THR A 22 6.19 7.86 22.74
C THR A 22 4.88 8.61 22.98
N PRO A 23 4.88 9.95 22.92
CA PRO A 23 3.69 10.72 23.26
C PRO A 23 2.54 10.39 22.31
N THR A 24 1.37 10.16 22.90
CA THR A 24 0.09 9.89 22.22
C THR A 24 -0.23 11.02 21.25
N ILE A 25 -0.93 10.72 20.15
CA ILE A 25 -1.41 11.73 19.21
C ILE A 25 -2.84 12.12 19.59
N GLN A 26 -3.11 13.43 19.69
CA GLN A 26 -4.45 13.92 19.95
C GLN A 26 -5.23 14.07 18.65
N VAL A 27 -6.42 13.48 18.62
CA VAL A 27 -7.41 13.58 17.54
C VAL A 27 -8.65 14.30 18.07
N ILE A 28 -9.17 15.27 17.31
CA ILE A 28 -10.39 15.99 17.63
C ILE A 28 -11.39 15.82 16.49
N ILE A 29 -12.61 15.36 16.80
CA ILE A 29 -13.63 15.07 15.78
C ILE A 29 -14.77 16.08 15.88
N SER A 30 -15.22 16.61 14.73
CA SER A 30 -16.26 17.64 14.66
C SER A 30 -17.65 17.15 15.11
N SER A 31 -17.99 15.88 14.86
CA SER A 31 -19.27 15.27 15.25
C SER A 31 -19.17 13.76 15.19
N ASP A 32 -20.16 13.04 15.73
CA ASP A 32 -20.23 11.58 15.61
C ASP A 32 -21.03 11.17 14.37
N ASN A 33 -20.38 10.53 13.40
CA ASN A 33 -21.03 10.01 12.20
C ASN A 33 -20.18 8.95 11.48
N SER A 34 -20.83 8.17 10.62
CA SER A 34 -20.23 7.02 9.94
C SER A 34 -19.08 7.34 8.97
N ILE A 35 -19.00 8.57 8.44
CA ILE A 35 -17.90 8.94 7.53
C ILE A 35 -16.63 9.31 8.31
N TYR A 36 -16.78 9.90 9.50
CA TYR A 36 -15.65 10.14 10.40
C TYR A 36 -15.19 8.87 11.10
N GLU A 37 -16.07 7.92 11.42
CA GLU A 37 -15.68 6.59 11.91
C GLU A 37 -14.77 5.87 10.90
N GLN A 38 -15.10 5.91 9.61
CA GLN A 38 -14.28 5.33 8.54
C GLN A 38 -12.89 6.00 8.46
N ALA A 39 -12.85 7.34 8.44
CA ALA A 39 -11.58 8.07 8.42
C ALA A 39 -10.75 7.83 9.68
N LEU A 40 -11.38 7.75 10.85
CA LEU A 40 -10.72 7.42 12.12
C LEU A 40 -10.14 6.00 12.11
N PHE A 41 -10.89 5.03 11.59
CA PHE A 41 -10.39 3.67 11.42
C PHE A 41 -9.15 3.65 10.52
N GLY A 42 -9.21 4.31 9.35
CA GLY A 42 -8.06 4.44 8.45
C GLY A 42 -6.85 5.07 9.14
N LEU A 43 -7.09 6.14 9.88
CA LEU A 43 -6.05 6.83 10.66
C LEU A 43 -5.39 5.92 11.71
N GLN A 44 -6.19 5.18 12.47
CA GLN A 44 -5.70 4.21 13.46
C GLN A 44 -4.84 3.09 12.83
N THR A 45 -5.10 2.75 11.56
CA THR A 45 -4.38 1.67 10.89
C THR A 45 -3.01 2.09 10.37
N SER A 46 -2.80 3.36 10.03
CA SER A 46 -1.53 3.85 9.47
C SER A 46 -0.62 4.52 10.50
N LEU A 47 -1.17 5.04 11.60
CA LEU A 47 -0.36 5.67 12.65
C LEU A 47 0.50 4.67 13.42
N GLN A 48 1.74 5.06 13.70
CA GLN A 48 2.71 4.26 14.46
C GLN A 48 2.67 4.55 15.97
N ARG A 49 1.71 5.35 16.43
CA ARG A 49 1.56 5.78 17.83
C ARG A 49 0.10 5.62 18.27
N GLU A 50 -0.10 5.47 19.57
CA GLU A 50 -1.44 5.48 20.16
C GLU A 50 -2.12 6.83 19.94
N ILE A 51 -3.42 6.80 19.68
CA ILE A 51 -4.26 7.99 19.55
C ILE A 51 -5.19 8.16 20.74
N LYS A 52 -5.41 9.40 21.15
CA LYS A 52 -6.52 9.80 22.00
C LYS A 52 -7.53 10.57 21.16
N VAL A 53 -8.80 10.17 21.24
CA VAL A 53 -9.90 10.79 20.49
C VAL A 53 -10.76 11.57 21.45
N ASP A 54 -10.94 12.86 21.18
CA ASP A 54 -11.90 13.71 21.87
C ASP A 54 -12.90 14.30 20.85
N TYR A 55 -14.16 14.44 21.25
CA TYR A 55 -15.21 15.02 20.41
C TYR A 55 -15.36 16.51 20.73
N TYR A 56 -15.52 17.33 19.69
CA TYR A 56 -15.64 18.78 19.81
C TYR A 56 -16.70 19.19 20.85
N ASP A 57 -17.90 18.63 20.79
CA ASP A 57 -19.00 18.98 21.70
C ASP A 57 -18.68 18.61 23.16
N LEU A 58 -17.93 17.53 23.39
CA LEU A 58 -17.50 17.15 24.74
C LEU A 58 -16.44 18.12 25.28
N ILE A 59 -15.52 18.57 24.43
CA ILE A 59 -14.52 19.57 24.82
C ILE A 59 -15.20 20.88 25.22
N LEU A 60 -16.22 21.33 24.46
CA LEU A 60 -16.96 22.54 24.80
C LEU A 60 -17.68 22.45 26.15
N ASN A 61 -18.17 21.26 26.51
CA ASN A 61 -18.87 21.06 27.78
C ASN A 61 -17.91 20.96 28.98
N GLU A 62 -16.68 20.48 28.76
CA GLU A 62 -15.69 20.28 29.83
C GLU A 62 -14.82 21.53 30.07
N PHE A 63 -14.57 22.33 29.04
CA PHE A 63 -13.67 23.48 29.11
C PHE A 63 -14.42 24.79 28.85
N GLU A 64 -14.55 25.64 29.88
CA GLU A 64 -15.12 27.00 29.74
C GLU A 64 -14.36 27.85 28.70
N GLU A 65 -13.03 27.68 28.62
CA GLU A 65 -12.16 28.43 27.71
C GLU A 65 -11.36 27.46 26.82
N PRO A 66 -11.53 27.50 25.48
CA PRO A 66 -10.86 26.61 24.54
C PRO A 66 -9.34 26.55 24.70
N SER A 67 -8.71 27.71 24.94
CA SER A 67 -7.26 27.82 25.11
C SER A 67 -6.73 26.94 26.25
N ARG A 68 -7.53 26.64 27.28
CA ARG A 68 -7.10 25.77 28.39
C ARG A 68 -6.91 24.32 27.94
N TYR A 69 -7.81 23.79 27.12
CA TYR A 69 -7.69 22.45 26.56
C TYR A 69 -6.40 22.34 25.74
N PHE A 70 -6.15 23.30 24.86
CA PHE A 70 -4.99 23.30 23.97
C PHE A 70 -3.66 23.54 24.70
N GLN A 71 -3.63 24.43 25.70
CA GLN A 71 -2.46 24.60 26.59
C GLN A 71 -2.14 23.30 27.35
N ASN A 72 -3.15 22.52 27.73
CA ASN A 72 -2.93 21.23 28.38
C ASN A 72 -2.31 20.20 27.42
N LEU A 73 -2.66 20.24 26.13
CA LEU A 73 -2.00 19.40 25.11
C LEU A 73 -0.52 19.77 24.96
N GLU A 74 -0.20 21.06 24.87
CA GLU A 74 1.19 21.54 24.78
C GLU A 74 2.00 21.13 26.02
N LYS A 75 1.44 21.28 27.23
CA LYS A 75 2.08 20.84 28.49
C LYS A 75 2.33 19.33 28.55
N LYS A 76 1.49 18.52 27.90
CA LYS A 76 1.66 17.06 27.79
C LYS A 76 2.70 16.65 26.73
N GLY A 77 3.34 17.61 26.07
CA GLY A 77 4.32 17.32 25.02
C GLY A 77 3.70 16.78 23.74
N ILE A 78 2.41 17.06 23.48
CA ILE A 78 1.76 16.74 22.21
C ILE A 78 2.44 17.56 21.11
N GLN A 79 2.95 16.88 20.09
CA GLN A 79 3.73 17.51 19.01
C GLN A 79 2.88 17.89 17.80
N ILE A 80 1.70 17.29 17.66
CA ILE A 80 0.79 17.47 16.52
C ILE A 80 -0.64 17.17 16.94
N VAL A 81 -1.60 17.89 16.38
CA VAL A 81 -3.04 17.62 16.56
C VAL A 81 -3.65 17.25 15.23
N ILE A 82 -4.48 16.20 15.22
CA ILE A 82 -5.25 15.81 14.06
C ILE A 82 -6.70 16.27 14.26
N THR A 83 -7.29 16.90 13.25
CA THR A 83 -8.69 17.34 13.31
C THR A 83 -9.51 16.67 12.19
N LEU A 84 -10.63 16.05 12.54
CA LEU A 84 -11.57 15.50 11.56
C LEU A 84 -12.75 16.47 11.41
N GLY A 85 -12.85 17.07 10.22
CA GLY A 85 -13.91 18.01 9.86
C GLY A 85 -13.61 19.48 10.17
N LYS A 86 -14.44 20.35 9.59
CA LYS A 86 -14.24 21.80 9.57
C LYS A 86 -14.38 22.44 10.95
N THR A 87 -15.35 22.01 11.75
CA THR A 87 -15.63 22.61 13.08
C THR A 87 -14.46 22.39 14.03
N ALA A 88 -13.98 21.15 14.18
CA ALA A 88 -12.81 20.82 15.00
C ALA A 88 -11.55 21.56 14.53
N THR A 89 -11.36 21.69 13.22
CA THR A 89 -10.21 22.39 12.63
C THR A 89 -10.22 23.88 12.94
N LYS A 90 -11.37 24.56 12.76
CA LYS A 90 -11.52 25.97 13.12
C LYS A 90 -11.31 26.20 14.60
N TYR A 91 -11.89 25.33 15.42
CA TYR A 91 -11.72 25.37 16.87
C TYR A 91 -10.24 25.29 17.30
N ALA A 92 -9.46 24.41 16.68
CA ALA A 92 -8.02 24.29 16.95
C ALA A 92 -7.20 25.49 16.46
N LEU A 93 -7.59 26.09 15.32
CA LEU A 93 -6.95 27.29 14.78
C LEU A 93 -7.21 28.52 15.65
N ASP A 94 -8.46 28.73 16.05
CA ASP A 94 -8.90 29.87 16.85
C ASP A 94 -8.25 29.88 18.25
N ALA A 95 -7.87 28.71 18.76
CA ALA A 95 -7.17 28.58 20.03
C ALA A 95 -5.70 29.03 20.01
N GLY A 96 -5.11 29.27 18.83
CA GLY A 96 -3.75 29.79 18.70
C GLY A 96 -2.65 28.77 19.05
N LEU A 97 -2.87 27.48 18.76
CA LEU A 97 -1.88 26.42 18.94
C LEU A 97 -0.55 26.74 18.23
N LYS A 98 0.57 26.49 18.91
CA LYS A 98 1.91 26.62 18.32
C LYS A 98 2.36 25.36 17.57
N ILE A 99 1.67 24.24 17.79
CA ILE A 99 1.94 22.96 17.15
C ILE A 99 1.14 22.81 15.85
N PRO A 100 1.64 22.03 14.86
CA PRO A 100 0.94 21.83 13.60
C PRO A 100 -0.41 21.12 13.78
N ILE A 101 -1.37 21.53 12.96
CA ILE A 101 -2.70 20.93 12.83
C ILE A 101 -2.76 20.20 11.49
N VAL A 102 -2.97 18.89 11.54
CA VAL A 102 -3.22 18.07 10.35
C VAL A 102 -4.72 17.81 10.25
N PHE A 103 -5.40 18.51 9.36
CA PHE A 103 -6.83 18.27 9.16
C PHE A 103 -7.08 17.06 8.26
N SER A 104 -8.27 16.50 8.39
CA SER A 104 -8.80 15.48 7.52
C SER A 104 -10.28 15.76 7.24
N MET A 105 -10.77 15.33 6.08
CA MET A 105 -12.20 15.35 5.74
C MET A 105 -12.81 16.77 5.69
N ILE A 106 -12.16 17.70 4.98
CA ILE A 106 -12.70 19.04 4.66
C ILE A 106 -12.76 19.19 3.14
N ASN A 107 -13.94 19.53 2.57
CA ASN A 107 -14.06 19.74 1.11
C ASN A 107 -13.09 20.83 0.64
N PHE A 108 -13.28 22.05 1.14
CA PHE A 108 -12.53 23.22 0.69
C PHE A 108 -11.90 23.94 1.88
N PRO A 109 -10.64 23.59 2.23
CA PRO A 109 -9.93 24.18 3.38
C PRO A 109 -9.34 25.57 3.09
N LYS A 110 -9.50 26.10 1.87
CA LYS A 110 -8.98 27.42 1.48
C LYS A 110 -9.54 28.51 2.40
N GLY A 111 -8.65 29.36 2.90
CA GLY A 111 -9.02 30.46 3.81
C GLY A 111 -9.21 30.07 5.27
N LEU A 112 -8.97 28.80 5.66
CA LEU A 112 -8.99 28.41 7.07
C LEU A 112 -7.76 28.92 7.85
N SER A 113 -6.58 28.89 7.24
CA SER A 113 -5.35 29.46 7.80
C SER A 113 -4.57 30.22 6.73
N SER A 114 -3.92 31.32 7.13
CA SER A 114 -2.95 32.05 6.32
C SER A 114 -1.51 31.58 6.57
N ASN A 115 -1.28 30.70 7.54
CA ASN A 115 0.03 30.19 7.91
C ASN A 115 0.22 28.75 7.38
N PRO A 116 1.03 28.54 6.33
CA PRO A 116 1.23 27.22 5.72
C PRO A 116 1.98 26.25 6.65
N SER A 117 2.75 26.74 7.62
CA SER A 117 3.40 25.88 8.63
C SER A 117 2.43 25.36 9.69
N GLN A 118 1.27 26.01 9.87
CA GLN A 118 0.30 25.68 10.93
C GLN A 118 -0.71 24.63 10.48
N LEU A 119 -1.15 24.66 9.22
CA LEU A 119 -2.26 23.84 8.72
C LEU A 119 -1.87 23.11 7.44
N CYS A 120 -1.94 21.78 7.48
CA CYS A 120 -1.87 20.90 6.33
C CYS A 120 -2.90 19.79 6.47
N GLY A 121 -3.14 18.98 5.43
CA GLY A 121 -4.08 17.87 5.58
C GLY A 121 -4.74 17.37 4.31
N MET A 122 -5.69 16.47 4.52
CA MET A 122 -6.42 15.76 3.47
C MET A 122 -7.79 16.37 3.23
N SER A 123 -8.00 16.90 2.02
CA SER A 123 -9.31 17.31 1.54
C SER A 123 -10.22 16.11 1.33
N MET A 124 -11.54 16.32 1.28
CA MET A 124 -12.53 15.34 0.79
C MET A 124 -13.25 15.81 -0.48
N HIS A 125 -12.68 16.78 -1.20
CA HIS A 125 -13.21 17.26 -2.46
C HIS A 125 -13.32 16.12 -3.48
N THR A 126 -14.46 16.06 -4.17
CA THR A 126 -14.68 15.15 -5.30
C THR A 126 -14.77 15.99 -6.56
N PRO A 127 -13.76 15.93 -7.45
CA PRO A 127 -13.77 16.67 -8.70
C PRO A 127 -15.03 16.39 -9.52
N ILE A 128 -15.67 17.45 -10.01
CA ILE A 128 -16.90 17.33 -10.82
C ILE A 128 -16.64 16.57 -12.14
N GLU A 129 -15.40 16.60 -12.61
CA GLU A 129 -14.90 15.82 -13.76
C GLU A 129 -15.30 14.34 -13.68
N PHE A 130 -15.18 13.70 -12.51
CA PHE A 130 -15.53 12.28 -12.36
C PHE A 130 -17.02 12.02 -12.58
N PHE A 131 -17.88 12.98 -12.25
CA PHE A 131 -19.31 12.89 -12.51
C PHE A 131 -19.60 13.05 -14.00
N PHE A 132 -18.93 13.96 -14.70
CA PHE A 132 -19.09 14.14 -16.15
C PHE A 132 -18.57 12.94 -16.94
N GLN A 133 -17.43 12.37 -16.54
CA GLN A 133 -16.93 11.11 -17.09
C GLN A 133 -17.94 9.98 -16.90
N THR A 134 -18.45 9.83 -15.68
CA THR A 134 -19.43 8.76 -15.38
C THR A 134 -20.76 9.00 -16.10
N LEU A 135 -21.21 10.24 -16.23
CA LEU A 135 -22.39 10.58 -17.04
C LEU A 135 -22.25 10.10 -18.48
N ARG A 136 -21.04 10.16 -19.07
CA ARG A 136 -20.78 9.63 -20.41
C ARG A 136 -20.84 8.11 -20.51
N GLU A 137 -20.54 7.40 -19.43
CA GLU A 137 -20.70 5.95 -19.34
C GLU A 137 -22.18 5.53 -19.28
N PHE A 138 -23.04 6.38 -18.70
CA PHE A 138 -24.50 6.20 -18.73
C PHE A 138 -25.11 6.57 -20.08
N SER A 139 -24.71 7.71 -20.63
CA SER A 139 -25.31 8.25 -21.84
C SER A 139 -24.35 9.15 -22.62
N VAL A 140 -23.93 8.66 -23.78
CA VAL A 140 -23.17 9.46 -24.75
C VAL A 140 -24.00 10.56 -25.39
N SER A 141 -25.34 10.50 -25.30
CA SER A 141 -26.25 11.50 -25.88
C SER A 141 -26.62 12.63 -24.93
N SER A 142 -26.37 12.51 -23.62
CA SER A 142 -26.62 13.59 -22.65
C SER A 142 -25.84 14.85 -23.02
N LYS A 143 -26.45 16.02 -22.90
CA LYS A 143 -25.84 17.31 -23.26
C LYS A 143 -25.99 18.32 -22.14
N ASN A 144 -27.19 18.51 -21.62
CA ASN A 144 -27.49 19.62 -20.72
C ASN A 144 -27.37 19.17 -19.26
N VAL A 145 -26.42 19.78 -18.54
CA VAL A 145 -26.17 19.48 -17.12
C VAL A 145 -26.37 20.74 -16.30
N TYR A 146 -27.15 20.63 -15.22
CA TYR A 146 -27.45 21.76 -14.34
C TYR A 146 -26.90 21.54 -12.93
N ALA A 147 -26.54 22.63 -12.26
CA ALA A 147 -26.29 22.65 -10.82
C ALA A 147 -26.95 23.87 -10.18
N PHE A 148 -27.51 23.70 -9.00
CA PHE A 148 -28.10 24.78 -8.22
C PHE A 148 -27.34 24.92 -6.90
N TYR A 149 -27.10 26.15 -6.46
CA TYR A 149 -26.37 26.40 -5.21
C TYR A 149 -26.94 27.63 -4.49
N SER A 150 -26.73 27.71 -3.18
CA SER A 150 -27.17 28.84 -2.35
C SER A 150 -26.03 29.52 -1.60
N SER A 151 -24.88 28.83 -1.46
CA SER A 151 -23.73 29.24 -0.67
C SER A 151 -22.48 29.47 -1.52
N ASP A 152 -21.47 30.13 -0.94
CA ASP A 152 -20.18 30.31 -1.60
C ASP A 152 -19.40 28.98 -1.74
N GLU A 153 -19.64 28.03 -0.83
CA GLU A 153 -19.09 26.67 -0.92
C GLU A 153 -19.69 25.92 -2.11
N GLY A 154 -21.02 26.01 -2.28
CA GLY A 154 -21.70 25.47 -3.46
C GLY A 154 -21.25 26.13 -4.75
N ASN A 155 -21.07 27.46 -4.74
CA ASN A 155 -20.50 28.22 -5.87
C ASN A 155 -19.14 27.65 -6.29
N TYR A 156 -18.22 27.50 -5.34
CA TYR A 156 -16.87 26.98 -5.60
C TYR A 156 -16.90 25.53 -6.10
N SER A 157 -17.70 24.67 -5.48
CA SER A 157 -17.80 23.25 -5.86
C SER A 157 -18.35 23.00 -7.26
N THR A 158 -19.05 23.99 -7.84
CA THR A 158 -19.63 23.91 -9.18
C THR A 158 -18.79 24.62 -10.25
N GLU A 159 -17.86 25.49 -9.85
CA GLU A 159 -17.04 26.30 -10.76
C GLU A 159 -16.17 25.44 -11.70
N GLU A 160 -15.63 24.32 -11.20
CA GLU A 160 -14.86 23.36 -12.01
C GLU A 160 -15.68 22.82 -13.19
N GLY A 161 -17.01 22.79 -13.08
CA GLY A 161 -17.88 22.26 -14.14
C GLY A 161 -17.77 23.06 -15.44
N GLU A 162 -17.58 24.38 -15.34
CA GLU A 162 -17.38 25.28 -16.49
C GLU A 162 -16.05 25.04 -17.21
N HIS A 163 -15.10 24.37 -16.56
CA HIS A 163 -13.79 24.05 -17.13
C HIS A 163 -13.79 22.69 -17.83
N TYR A 164 -14.60 21.74 -17.32
CA TYR A 164 -14.62 20.36 -17.80
C TYR A 164 -15.74 20.06 -18.79
N ASP A 165 -16.80 20.87 -18.88
CA ASP A 165 -17.95 20.60 -19.73
C ASP A 165 -17.58 20.36 -21.21
N LEU A 166 -16.75 21.22 -21.79
CA LEU A 166 -16.29 21.12 -23.18
C LEU A 166 -15.50 19.83 -23.43
N LYS A 167 -14.64 19.42 -22.49
CA LYS A 167 -13.87 18.17 -22.58
C LYS A 167 -14.80 16.96 -22.72
N TYR A 168 -15.95 16.99 -22.04
CA TYR A 168 -16.96 15.95 -22.09
C TYR A 168 -18.12 16.28 -23.05
N LYS A 169 -18.03 17.30 -23.90
CA LYS A 169 -19.10 17.70 -24.85
C LYS A 169 -20.44 17.98 -24.17
N LEU A 170 -20.41 18.51 -22.96
CA LEU A 170 -21.58 18.90 -22.17
C LEU A 170 -21.79 20.41 -22.28
N ILE A 171 -23.01 20.85 -21.99
CA ILE A 171 -23.37 22.24 -21.72
C ILE A 171 -23.69 22.29 -20.23
N PHE A 172 -22.76 22.83 -19.44
CA PHE A 172 -22.94 22.93 -18.00
C PHE A 172 -23.46 24.31 -17.61
N GLN A 173 -24.55 24.34 -16.83
CA GLN A 173 -25.13 25.57 -16.31
C GLN A 173 -25.27 25.50 -14.80
N ARG A 174 -24.72 26.50 -14.11
CA ARG A 174 -24.84 26.62 -12.65
C ARG A 174 -25.62 27.89 -12.29
N LYS A 175 -26.52 27.79 -11.32
CA LYS A 175 -27.39 28.91 -10.93
C LYS A 175 -27.44 29.09 -9.42
N LYS A 176 -27.14 30.31 -8.94
CA LYS A 176 -27.37 30.71 -7.55
C LYS A 176 -28.85 30.91 -7.30
N ILE A 177 -29.40 30.26 -6.29
CA ILE A 177 -30.82 30.33 -5.91
C ILE A 177 -30.97 30.44 -4.40
N THR A 178 -32.16 30.83 -3.94
CA THR A 178 -32.54 30.72 -2.52
C THR A 178 -33.20 29.37 -2.27
N ARG A 179 -33.22 28.93 -1.00
CA ARG A 179 -33.88 27.68 -0.59
C ARG A 179 -35.34 27.57 -1.03
N THR A 180 -36.07 28.68 -1.04
CA THR A 180 -37.50 28.74 -1.39
C THR A 180 -37.76 28.71 -2.90
N ASN A 181 -36.73 28.93 -3.74
CA ASN A 181 -36.92 29.15 -5.18
C ASN A 181 -36.71 27.89 -6.03
N LEU A 182 -36.23 26.77 -5.46
CA LEU A 182 -35.87 25.57 -6.23
C LEU A 182 -36.98 25.07 -7.15
N THR A 183 -38.22 24.95 -6.64
CA THR A 183 -39.36 24.50 -7.45
C THR A 183 -39.67 25.44 -8.61
N LYS A 184 -39.60 26.76 -8.37
CA LYS A 184 -39.83 27.77 -9.41
C LYS A 184 -38.77 27.64 -10.51
N GLU A 185 -37.53 27.49 -10.10
CA GLU A 185 -36.37 27.41 -11.01
C GLU A 185 -36.42 26.16 -11.88
N LEU A 186 -36.70 24.98 -11.30
CA LEU A 186 -36.88 23.73 -12.05
C LEU A 186 -38.01 23.81 -13.09
N LYS A 187 -39.08 24.55 -12.80
CA LYS A 187 -40.21 24.76 -13.73
C LYS A 187 -39.91 25.77 -14.83
N SER A 188 -38.95 26.67 -14.62
CA SER A 188 -38.60 27.73 -15.56
C SER A 188 -37.44 27.39 -16.51
N LEU A 189 -36.91 26.17 -16.44
CA LEU A 189 -35.81 25.74 -17.32
C LEU A 189 -36.29 25.70 -18.78
N GLU A 190 -35.66 26.51 -19.64
CA GLU A 190 -35.95 26.54 -21.08
C GLU A 190 -35.55 25.24 -21.77
N VAL A 191 -34.41 24.68 -21.36
CA VAL A 191 -33.88 23.41 -21.86
C VAL A 191 -33.92 22.39 -20.74
N LYS A 192 -34.67 21.31 -20.95
CA LYS A 192 -34.78 20.19 -20.02
C LYS A 192 -33.39 19.61 -19.72
N PRO A 193 -33.02 19.39 -18.44
CA PRO A 193 -31.76 18.75 -18.09
C PRO A 193 -31.72 17.29 -18.57
N ASP A 194 -30.54 16.83 -18.97
CA ASP A 194 -30.24 15.39 -19.06
C ASP A 194 -29.70 14.88 -17.72
N ALA A 195 -28.98 15.75 -17.00
CA ALA A 195 -28.47 15.46 -15.67
C ALA A 195 -28.49 16.70 -14.77
N ILE A 196 -28.54 16.46 -13.46
CA ILE A 196 -28.36 17.49 -12.44
C ILE A 196 -27.25 17.03 -11.48
N PHE A 197 -26.28 17.91 -11.24
CA PHE A 197 -25.26 17.74 -10.21
C PHE A 197 -25.70 18.42 -8.92
N ILE A 198 -25.65 17.68 -7.81
CA ILE A 198 -25.92 18.18 -6.46
C ILE A 198 -24.58 18.53 -5.79
N PRO A 199 -24.22 19.82 -5.68
CA PRO A 199 -23.05 20.24 -4.94
C PRO A 199 -23.19 20.08 -3.43
N ALA A 200 -22.06 20.22 -2.72
CA ALA A 200 -22.02 20.38 -1.27
C ALA A 200 -22.61 21.75 -0.89
N ASP A 201 -23.93 21.81 -0.73
CA ASP A 201 -24.64 23.06 -0.47
C ASP A 201 -25.81 22.88 0.51
N PRO A 202 -26.02 23.82 1.47
CA PRO A 202 -27.15 23.77 2.39
C PRO A 202 -28.54 23.89 1.74
N LEU A 203 -28.62 24.08 0.43
CA LEU A 203 -29.85 24.04 -0.36
C LEU A 203 -30.55 22.68 -0.29
N TYR A 204 -29.79 21.59 -0.21
CA TYR A 204 -30.30 20.22 -0.34
C TYR A 204 -30.63 19.57 1.01
N ASP A 205 -31.45 20.25 1.81
CA ASP A 205 -32.11 19.61 2.95
C ASP A 205 -33.12 18.53 2.48
N ALA A 206 -33.73 17.82 3.43
CA ALA A 206 -34.62 16.69 3.13
C ALA A 206 -35.81 17.09 2.22
N GLU A 207 -36.34 18.31 2.38
CA GLU A 207 -37.47 18.81 1.59
C GLU A 207 -37.04 19.12 0.16
N ASN A 208 -36.03 19.98 -0.02
CA ASN A 208 -35.55 20.36 -1.34
C ASN A 208 -34.94 19.20 -2.11
N PHE A 209 -34.27 18.27 -1.42
CA PHE A 209 -33.79 17.05 -2.03
C PHE A 209 -34.95 16.17 -2.53
N GLY A 210 -36.04 16.04 -1.75
CA GLY A 210 -37.24 15.33 -2.18
C GLY A 210 -37.87 15.94 -3.43
N ILE A 211 -37.94 17.27 -3.50
CA ILE A 211 -38.45 18.01 -4.67
C ILE A 211 -37.63 17.72 -5.91
N ILE A 212 -36.30 17.88 -5.85
CA ILE A 212 -35.44 17.69 -7.03
C ILE A 212 -35.34 16.22 -7.43
N SER A 213 -35.31 15.29 -6.47
CA SER A 213 -35.34 13.85 -6.74
C SER A 213 -36.63 13.45 -7.45
N LYS A 214 -37.79 13.88 -6.95
CA LYS A 214 -39.08 13.59 -7.61
C LYS A 214 -39.14 14.18 -9.01
N TYR A 215 -38.73 15.45 -9.17
CA TYR A 215 -38.67 16.10 -10.47
C TYR A 215 -37.76 15.33 -11.43
N SER A 216 -36.58 14.88 -10.98
CA SER A 216 -35.64 14.11 -11.78
C SER A 216 -36.19 12.74 -12.17
N LEU A 217 -36.83 12.03 -11.24
CA LEU A 217 -37.46 10.73 -11.48
C LEU A 217 -38.53 10.82 -12.56
N ASP A 218 -39.44 11.79 -12.43
CA ASP A 218 -40.56 11.98 -13.38
C ASP A 218 -40.09 12.37 -14.78
N ASN A 219 -38.88 12.92 -14.88
CA ASN A 219 -38.34 13.47 -16.10
C ASN A 219 -37.20 12.68 -16.71
N SER A 220 -36.84 11.53 -16.14
CA SER A 220 -35.69 10.71 -16.58
C SER A 220 -34.36 11.46 -16.55
N ILE A 221 -34.17 12.30 -15.53
CA ILE A 221 -32.95 13.09 -15.34
C ILE A 221 -31.98 12.31 -14.45
N ILE A 222 -30.72 12.20 -14.88
CA ILE A 222 -29.66 11.58 -14.07
C ILE A 222 -29.29 12.53 -12.93
N LEU A 223 -29.57 12.14 -11.69
CA LEU A 223 -29.25 12.93 -10.50
C LEU A 223 -27.93 12.44 -9.88
N MET A 224 -26.94 13.33 -9.81
CA MET A 224 -25.56 13.01 -9.44
C MET A 224 -25.20 13.68 -8.11
N SER A 225 -24.59 12.96 -7.18
CA SER A 225 -24.23 13.52 -5.86
C SER A 225 -22.93 12.95 -5.31
N SER A 226 -22.19 13.74 -4.52
CA SER A 226 -21.04 13.25 -3.75
C SER A 226 -21.42 12.61 -2.41
N PHE A 227 -22.72 12.56 -2.06
CA PHE A 227 -23.18 12.13 -0.76
C PHE A 227 -23.90 10.78 -0.82
N PRO A 228 -23.36 9.72 -0.19
CA PRO A 228 -24.00 8.40 -0.17
C PRO A 228 -25.44 8.40 0.36
N ALA A 229 -25.73 9.26 1.34
CA ALA A 229 -27.07 9.41 1.91
C ALA A 229 -28.11 9.88 0.87
N LEU A 230 -27.72 10.78 -0.04
CA LEU A 230 -28.59 11.26 -1.10
C LEU A 230 -28.80 10.21 -2.18
N VAL A 231 -27.77 9.41 -2.51
CA VAL A 231 -27.93 8.26 -3.41
C VAL A 231 -28.93 7.25 -2.83
N LYS A 232 -28.79 6.91 -1.55
CA LYS A 232 -29.75 6.02 -0.86
C LYS A 232 -31.17 6.59 -0.85
N SER A 233 -31.31 7.92 -0.79
CA SER A 233 -32.60 8.60 -0.65
C SER A 233 -33.26 8.98 -1.99
N GLY A 234 -32.56 8.91 -3.12
CA GLY A 234 -33.16 9.19 -4.44
C GLY A 234 -32.29 9.91 -5.46
N ALA A 235 -30.95 9.83 -5.39
CA ALA A 235 -30.09 10.21 -6.51
C ALA A 235 -29.74 8.98 -7.36
N THR A 236 -29.52 9.16 -8.65
CA THR A 236 -29.22 8.06 -9.60
C THR A 236 -27.93 7.38 -9.23
N PHE A 237 -26.85 8.14 -9.08
CA PHE A 237 -25.56 7.62 -8.66
C PHE A 237 -24.81 8.67 -7.84
N GLY A 238 -23.78 8.20 -7.14
CA GLY A 238 -22.84 9.09 -6.48
C GLY A 238 -21.40 8.63 -6.62
N ILE A 239 -20.52 9.60 -6.44
CA ILE A 239 -19.07 9.41 -6.40
C ILE A 239 -18.59 10.11 -5.15
N ASN A 240 -18.00 9.37 -4.22
CA ASN A 240 -17.49 9.93 -2.98
C ASN A 240 -16.06 9.46 -2.75
N PRO A 241 -15.24 10.21 -2.02
CA PRO A 241 -13.92 9.73 -1.64
C PRO A 241 -14.02 8.47 -0.79
N ASP A 242 -13.00 7.63 -0.83
CA ASP A 242 -12.82 6.59 0.18
C ASP A 242 -12.34 7.25 1.48
N TYR A 243 -13.25 7.37 2.44
CA TYR A 243 -13.00 8.07 3.70
C TYR A 243 -11.97 7.39 4.58
N THR A 244 -11.91 6.06 4.55
CA THR A 244 -10.88 5.32 5.26
C THR A 244 -9.53 5.47 4.57
N ALA A 245 -9.46 5.52 3.23
CA ALA A 245 -8.23 5.84 2.51
C ALA A 245 -7.72 7.24 2.85
N ILE A 246 -8.61 8.24 2.92
CA ILE A 246 -8.27 9.58 3.43
C ILE A 246 -7.66 9.50 4.84
N GLY A 247 -8.23 8.68 5.73
CA GLY A 247 -7.69 8.41 7.06
C GLY A 247 -6.27 7.84 7.04
N ILE A 248 -6.03 6.82 6.20
CA ILE A 248 -4.71 6.19 6.01
C ILE A 248 -3.70 7.24 5.55
N GLU A 249 -4.01 7.99 4.49
CA GLU A 249 -3.16 9.04 3.91
C GLU A 249 -2.87 10.16 4.93
N THR A 250 -3.86 10.51 5.76
CA THR A 250 -3.68 11.46 6.88
C THR A 250 -2.66 10.93 7.89
N GLY A 251 -2.76 9.67 8.31
CA GLY A 251 -1.82 9.09 9.27
C GLY A 251 -0.41 8.92 8.70
N GLU A 252 -0.28 8.59 7.42
CA GLU A 252 1.03 8.56 6.74
C GLU A 252 1.68 9.95 6.69
N MET A 253 0.90 10.99 6.41
CA MET A 253 1.35 12.38 6.47
C MET A 253 1.87 12.74 7.87
N VAL A 254 1.10 12.40 8.91
CA VAL A 254 1.50 12.63 10.31
C VAL A 254 2.77 11.87 10.67
N ASN A 255 2.93 10.62 10.24
CA ASN A 255 4.14 9.84 10.48
C ASN A 255 5.38 10.54 9.88
N ARG A 256 5.29 11.02 8.63
CA ARG A 256 6.39 11.75 7.96
C ARG A 256 6.77 13.05 8.68
N ILE A 257 5.77 13.79 9.16
CA ILE A 257 5.99 15.02 9.94
C ILE A 257 6.67 14.70 11.28
N LEU A 258 6.16 13.71 12.03
CA LEU A 258 6.73 13.31 13.32
C LEU A 258 8.14 12.72 13.20
N SER A 259 8.45 12.05 12.09
CA SER A 259 9.80 11.54 11.80
C SER A 259 10.75 12.61 11.24
N LYS A 260 10.32 13.88 11.16
CA LYS A 260 11.08 15.00 10.59
C LYS A 260 11.51 14.80 9.13
N GLN A 261 10.80 13.94 8.40
CA GLN A 261 11.00 13.75 6.96
C GLN A 261 10.24 14.80 6.14
N SER A 262 9.27 15.47 6.76
CA SER A 262 8.41 16.48 6.13
C SER A 262 7.93 17.51 7.17
N SER A 263 7.17 18.51 6.73
CA SER A 263 6.50 19.52 7.56
C SER A 263 5.14 19.88 6.97
N CYS A 264 4.26 20.55 7.72
CA CYS A 264 2.98 20.97 7.15
C CYS A 264 3.13 21.93 5.95
N GLU A 265 4.15 22.77 5.95
CA GLU A 265 4.44 23.66 4.83
C GLU A 265 4.76 22.89 3.54
N ILE A 266 5.45 21.75 3.66
CA ILE A 266 5.80 20.89 2.52
C ILE A 266 4.60 20.03 2.10
N GLU A 267 3.89 19.41 3.05
CA GLU A 267 2.77 18.51 2.75
C GLU A 267 1.57 19.25 2.15
N GLY A 268 1.30 20.48 2.61
CA GLY A 268 0.21 21.33 2.14
C GLY A 268 -1.18 20.69 2.24
N ILE A 269 -2.07 21.08 1.33
CA ILE A 269 -3.40 20.48 1.17
C ILE A 269 -3.32 19.42 0.08
N GLN A 270 -3.71 18.19 0.39
CA GLN A 270 -3.73 17.08 -0.57
C GLN A 270 -5.15 16.66 -0.90
N LEU A 271 -5.37 16.23 -2.15
CA LEU A 271 -6.66 15.73 -2.63
C LEU A 271 -6.73 14.19 -2.49
N PRO A 272 -7.94 13.62 -2.30
CA PRO A 272 -8.11 12.18 -2.28
C PRO A 272 -7.67 11.54 -3.60
N LYS A 273 -7.02 10.39 -3.50
CA LYS A 273 -6.61 9.60 -4.68
C LYS A 273 -7.62 8.52 -5.06
N GLN A 274 -8.55 8.20 -4.17
CA GLN A 274 -9.43 7.05 -4.27
C GLN A 274 -10.90 7.45 -4.10
N PHE A 275 -11.74 6.97 -5.00
CA PHE A 275 -13.16 7.32 -5.05
C PHE A 275 -14.02 6.06 -5.24
N ASN A 276 -15.12 6.03 -4.51
CA ASN A 276 -16.14 4.99 -4.57
C ASN A 276 -17.28 5.43 -5.48
N PHE A 277 -17.83 4.48 -6.23
CA PHE A 277 -19.02 4.68 -7.06
C PHE A 277 -20.22 3.99 -6.40
N ILE A 278 -21.35 4.68 -6.28
CA ILE A 278 -22.57 4.13 -5.71
C ILE A 278 -23.70 4.31 -6.72
N LEU A 279 -24.45 3.24 -6.98
CA LEU A 279 -25.60 3.24 -7.90
C LEU A 279 -26.89 2.95 -7.14
N ASN A 280 -27.89 3.81 -7.29
CA ASN A 280 -29.26 3.49 -6.89
C ASN A 280 -29.98 2.81 -8.07
N GLU A 281 -29.76 1.51 -8.21
CA GLU A 281 -30.32 0.72 -9.31
C GLU A 281 -31.86 0.77 -9.37
N SER A 282 -32.53 0.75 -8.21
CA SER A 282 -33.99 0.86 -8.12
C SER A 282 -34.49 2.20 -8.64
N TYR A 283 -33.85 3.29 -8.24
CA TYR A 283 -34.21 4.64 -8.67
C TYR A 283 -33.93 4.85 -10.16
N ALA A 284 -32.77 4.39 -10.65
CA ALA A 284 -32.43 4.45 -12.07
C ALA A 284 -33.48 3.72 -12.94
N LYS A 285 -33.88 2.50 -12.54
CA LYS A 285 -34.95 1.74 -13.21
C LYS A 285 -36.30 2.47 -13.17
N ALA A 286 -36.69 2.99 -11.99
CA ALA A 286 -37.94 3.75 -11.83
C ALA A 286 -37.95 5.06 -12.66
N SER A 287 -36.78 5.63 -12.92
CA SER A 287 -36.60 6.85 -13.72
C SER A 287 -36.40 6.56 -15.22
N ASN A 288 -36.53 5.31 -15.66
CA ASN A 288 -36.27 4.86 -17.05
C ASN A 288 -34.85 5.20 -17.56
N ILE A 289 -33.87 5.25 -16.66
CA ILE A 289 -32.47 5.49 -17.03
C ILE A 289 -31.84 4.15 -17.46
N PRO A 290 -31.30 4.02 -18.68
CA PRO A 290 -30.68 2.79 -19.14
C PRO A 290 -29.40 2.50 -18.36
N LEU A 291 -29.21 1.24 -17.95
CA LEU A 291 -28.02 0.78 -17.24
C LEU A 291 -27.22 -0.18 -18.14
N SER A 292 -26.01 0.23 -18.50
CA SER A 292 -25.08 -0.61 -19.27
C SER A 292 -24.39 -1.65 -18.38
N ASN A 293 -23.93 -2.76 -18.96
CA ASN A 293 -23.18 -3.78 -18.22
C ASN A 293 -21.94 -3.22 -17.49
N PRO A 294 -21.13 -2.32 -18.08
CA PRO A 294 -20.02 -1.68 -17.37
C PRO A 294 -20.44 -0.95 -16.09
N ILE A 295 -21.56 -0.21 -16.12
CA ILE A 295 -22.10 0.50 -14.95
C ILE A 295 -22.54 -0.49 -13.86
N LEU A 296 -23.21 -1.58 -14.26
CA LEU A 296 -23.66 -2.63 -13.33
C LEU A 296 -22.48 -3.35 -12.67
N GLU A 297 -21.44 -3.72 -13.43
CA GLU A 297 -20.24 -4.35 -12.86
C GLU A 297 -19.45 -3.37 -11.97
N ARG A 298 -19.35 -2.09 -12.34
CA ARG A 298 -18.75 -1.05 -11.49
C ARG A 298 -19.51 -0.92 -10.17
N ALA A 299 -20.85 -0.88 -10.20
CA ALA A 299 -21.69 -0.84 -9.01
C ALA A 299 -21.52 -2.09 -8.12
N LYS A 300 -21.47 -3.27 -8.73
CA LYS A 300 -21.24 -4.54 -8.03
C LYS A 300 -19.87 -4.58 -7.35
N ASN A 301 -18.81 -4.15 -8.03
CA ASN A 301 -17.48 -4.08 -7.45
C ASN A 301 -17.41 -3.10 -6.29
N ALA A 302 -18.07 -1.93 -6.40
CA ALA A 302 -18.14 -0.97 -5.30
C ALA A 302 -18.95 -1.48 -4.08
N LYS A 303 -20.02 -2.26 -4.32
CA LYS A 303 -20.76 -2.95 -3.25
C LYS A 303 -19.90 -4.00 -2.55
N LEU A 304 -19.18 -4.83 -3.31
CA LEU A 304 -18.23 -5.79 -2.75
C LEU A 304 -17.15 -5.06 -1.95
N TYR A 305 -16.62 -3.97 -2.47
CA TYR A 305 -15.60 -3.18 -1.79
C TYR A 305 -16.10 -2.65 -0.44
N SER A 306 -17.30 -2.07 -0.41
CA SER A 306 -17.96 -1.61 0.82
C SER A 306 -18.18 -2.75 1.82
N LEU A 307 -18.59 -3.93 1.34
CA LEU A 307 -18.74 -5.14 2.17
C LEU A 307 -17.39 -5.59 2.75
N GLY A 308 -16.32 -5.53 1.97
CA GLY A 308 -14.96 -5.87 2.42
C GLY A 308 -14.52 -4.99 3.58
N ILE A 309 -14.75 -3.67 3.49
CA ILE A 309 -14.45 -2.71 4.56
C ILE A 309 -15.33 -2.98 5.80
N GLN A 310 -16.63 -3.19 5.61
CA GLN A 310 -17.52 -3.51 6.72
C GLN A 310 -17.05 -4.76 7.47
N LEU A 311 -16.72 -5.84 6.76
CA LEU A 311 -16.21 -7.07 7.36
C LEU A 311 -14.87 -6.85 8.06
N LEU A 312 -14.02 -5.96 7.55
CA LEU A 312 -12.76 -5.61 8.18
C LEU A 312 -13.01 -4.89 9.52
N ASN A 313 -13.94 -3.94 9.56
CA ASN A 313 -14.31 -3.18 10.74
C ASN A 313 -15.02 -4.06 11.79
N GLU A 314 -15.79 -5.04 11.37
CA GLU A 314 -16.41 -6.08 12.22
C GLU A 314 -15.40 -7.15 12.71
N GLU A 315 -14.10 -6.97 12.44
CA GLU A 315 -13.02 -7.91 12.75
C GLU A 315 -13.13 -9.29 12.07
N ARG A 316 -13.98 -9.40 11.05
CA ARG A 316 -14.19 -10.62 10.24
C ARG A 316 -13.14 -10.70 9.13
N TRP A 317 -11.87 -10.62 9.51
CA TRP A 317 -10.74 -10.42 8.58
C TRP A 317 -10.64 -11.49 7.50
N LYS A 318 -10.91 -12.77 7.80
CA LYS A 318 -10.87 -13.84 6.78
C LYS A 318 -11.93 -13.61 5.68
N SER A 319 -13.13 -13.19 6.06
CA SER A 319 -14.20 -12.86 5.12
C SER A 319 -13.86 -11.60 4.34
N ALA A 320 -13.36 -10.55 5.01
CA ALA A 320 -12.90 -9.33 4.37
C ALA A 320 -11.83 -9.63 3.29
N LYS A 321 -10.83 -10.46 3.62
CA LYS A 321 -9.79 -10.89 2.68
C LYS A 321 -10.39 -11.58 1.46
N SER A 322 -11.32 -12.51 1.65
CA SER A 322 -11.98 -13.20 0.54
C SER A 322 -12.72 -12.24 -0.39
N VAL A 323 -13.32 -11.18 0.16
CA VAL A 323 -14.00 -10.16 -0.64
C VAL A 323 -12.99 -9.34 -1.45
N PHE A 324 -11.91 -8.87 -0.83
CA PHE A 324 -10.86 -8.13 -1.55
C PHE A 324 -10.14 -9.00 -2.59
N ASP A 325 -9.88 -10.28 -2.31
CA ASP A 325 -9.35 -11.26 -3.27
C ASP A 325 -10.27 -11.37 -4.51
N SER A 326 -11.59 -11.39 -4.30
CA SER A 326 -12.57 -11.45 -5.38
C SER A 326 -12.54 -10.18 -6.25
N ILE A 327 -12.42 -9.01 -5.64
CA ILE A 327 -12.31 -7.73 -6.35
C ILE A 327 -11.03 -7.73 -7.19
N LEU A 328 -9.90 -8.10 -6.60
CA LEU A 328 -8.59 -8.12 -7.28
C LEU A 328 -8.49 -9.18 -8.38
N LYS A 329 -9.29 -10.25 -8.29
CA LYS A 329 -9.43 -11.22 -9.39
C LYS A 329 -10.12 -10.60 -10.61
N SER A 330 -11.11 -9.74 -10.40
CA SER A 330 -11.81 -9.04 -11.49
C SER A 330 -11.11 -7.77 -11.97
N ASP A 331 -10.44 -7.06 -11.05
CA ASP A 331 -9.71 -5.82 -11.29
C ASP A 331 -8.35 -5.87 -10.57
N PRO A 332 -7.33 -6.51 -11.19
CA PRO A 332 -6.00 -6.62 -10.59
C PRO A 332 -5.28 -5.29 -10.37
N ASN A 333 -5.79 -4.18 -10.91
CA ASN A 333 -5.20 -2.85 -10.80
C ASN A 333 -5.87 -1.99 -9.73
N ASN A 334 -6.90 -2.51 -9.06
CA ASN A 334 -7.60 -1.81 -7.98
C ASN A 334 -6.67 -1.55 -6.78
N GLN A 335 -6.09 -0.36 -6.70
CA GLN A 335 -5.12 0.01 -5.67
C GLN A 335 -5.75 -0.03 -4.27
N SER A 336 -6.99 0.42 -4.17
CA SER A 336 -7.77 0.41 -2.94
C SER A 336 -7.92 -1.02 -2.41
N ALA A 337 -8.44 -1.95 -3.22
CA ALA A 337 -8.59 -3.35 -2.80
C ALA A 337 -7.24 -4.00 -2.45
N LYS A 338 -6.12 -3.62 -3.09
CA LYS A 338 -4.77 -4.07 -2.70
C LYS A 338 -4.38 -3.59 -1.30
N GLN A 339 -4.55 -2.30 -1.02
CA GLN A 339 -4.23 -1.72 0.28
C GLN A 339 -5.05 -2.37 1.40
N TYR A 340 -6.35 -2.55 1.20
CA TYR A 340 -7.20 -3.19 2.21
C TYR A 340 -6.97 -4.69 2.35
N GLN A 341 -6.66 -5.39 1.26
CA GLN A 341 -6.23 -6.79 1.33
C GLN A 341 -4.96 -6.90 2.18
N GLN A 342 -3.98 -6.02 1.96
CA GLN A 342 -2.75 -5.98 2.74
C GLN A 342 -3.04 -5.72 4.23
N LEU A 343 -3.80 -4.67 4.53
CA LEU A 343 -4.22 -4.35 5.90
C LEU A 343 -4.91 -5.54 6.57
N THR A 344 -5.80 -6.23 5.82
CA THR A 344 -6.51 -7.41 6.32
C THR A 344 -5.54 -8.57 6.60
N ILE A 345 -4.57 -8.81 5.73
CA ILE A 345 -3.53 -9.84 5.95
C ILE A 345 -2.70 -9.50 7.19
N GLU A 346 -2.33 -8.24 7.39
CA GLU A 346 -1.62 -7.78 8.57
C GLU A 346 -2.44 -7.98 9.85
N LYS A 347 -3.75 -7.72 9.83
CA LYS A 347 -4.63 -8.01 10.98
C LYS A 347 -4.73 -9.51 11.27
N ILE A 348 -4.80 -10.35 10.24
CA ILE A 348 -4.83 -11.82 10.39
C ILE A 348 -3.53 -12.38 10.94
N SER A 349 -2.40 -11.87 10.46
CA SER A 349 -1.09 -12.53 10.59
C SER A 349 -0.05 -11.74 11.37
N GLY A 350 -0.37 -10.53 11.83
CA GLY A 350 0.59 -9.52 12.24
C GLY A 350 1.57 -9.98 13.32
N SER A 351 1.12 -10.68 14.37
CA SER A 351 2.04 -11.24 15.38
C SER A 351 2.98 -12.27 14.78
N LYS A 352 2.43 -13.24 14.03
CA LYS A 352 3.17 -14.31 13.37
C LYS A 352 4.17 -13.77 12.34
N VAL A 353 3.78 -12.82 11.51
CA VAL A 353 4.65 -12.20 10.51
C VAL A 353 5.76 -11.41 11.20
N ARG A 354 5.47 -10.64 12.26
CA ARG A 354 6.50 -9.95 13.04
C ARG A 354 7.52 -10.92 13.65
N GLU A 355 7.07 -12.05 14.18
CA GLU A 355 7.95 -13.09 14.72
C GLU A 355 8.84 -13.71 13.64
N ILE A 356 8.28 -14.04 12.47
CA ILE A 356 9.05 -14.56 11.33
C ILE A 356 10.11 -13.54 10.88
N ILE A 357 9.74 -12.27 10.74
CA ILE A 357 10.68 -11.20 10.35
C ILE A 357 11.79 -11.03 11.39
N ARG A 358 11.46 -11.08 12.69
CA ARG A 358 12.46 -11.04 13.75
C ARG A 358 13.44 -12.21 13.64
N SER A 359 12.93 -13.43 13.49
CA SER A 359 13.76 -14.63 13.30
C SER A 359 14.64 -14.53 12.05
N ALA A 360 14.10 -14.02 10.94
CA ALA A 360 14.86 -13.79 9.71
C ALA A 360 16.05 -12.84 9.92
N LYS A 361 15.84 -11.76 10.69
CA LYS A 361 16.89 -10.79 11.06
C LYS A 361 17.93 -11.39 11.99
N GLU A 362 17.53 -12.22 12.96
CA GLU A 362 18.45 -12.93 13.86
C GLU A 362 19.36 -13.89 13.06
N PHE A 363 18.79 -14.68 12.16
CA PHE A 363 19.57 -15.55 11.26
C PHE A 363 20.52 -14.76 10.36
N PHE A 364 20.08 -13.59 9.88
CA PHE A 364 20.95 -12.70 9.10
C PHE A 364 22.14 -12.21 9.92
N ALA A 365 21.89 -11.75 11.16
CA ALA A 365 22.92 -11.21 12.05
C ALA A 365 24.01 -12.23 12.41
N ILE A 366 23.66 -13.51 12.54
CA ILE A 366 24.63 -14.59 12.81
C ILE A 366 25.28 -15.16 11.53
N GLY A 367 25.03 -14.57 10.36
CA GLY A 367 25.62 -15.00 9.09
C GLY A 367 25.02 -16.31 8.53
N ASN A 368 23.85 -16.73 9.02
CA ASN A 368 23.08 -17.84 8.49
C ASN A 368 22.08 -17.35 7.44
N PHE A 369 22.60 -16.86 6.32
CA PHE A 369 21.81 -16.20 5.29
C PHE A 369 20.82 -17.15 4.59
N ALA A 370 21.14 -18.44 4.47
CA ALA A 370 20.20 -19.44 3.94
C ALA A 370 18.91 -19.55 4.78
N GLN A 371 19.04 -19.64 6.10
CA GLN A 371 17.87 -19.65 6.99
C GLN A 371 17.16 -18.29 7.02
N SER A 372 17.92 -17.19 7.02
CA SER A 372 17.34 -15.84 6.92
C SER A 372 16.45 -15.69 5.68
N ARG A 373 16.96 -16.11 4.51
CA ARG A 373 16.21 -16.10 3.25
C ARG A 373 14.96 -16.97 3.32
N ALA A 374 15.05 -18.15 3.94
CA ALA A 374 13.91 -19.05 4.12
C ALA A 374 12.82 -18.44 5.01
N GLU A 375 13.18 -17.77 6.12
CA GLU A 375 12.23 -17.07 6.98
C GLU A 375 11.56 -15.89 6.26
N TYR A 376 12.33 -15.06 5.54
CA TYR A 376 11.73 -14.00 4.73
C TYR A 376 10.78 -14.55 3.66
N LYS A 377 11.09 -15.70 3.06
CA LYS A 377 10.19 -16.37 2.12
C LYS A 377 8.87 -16.79 2.77
N LYS A 378 8.89 -17.33 4.00
CA LYS A 378 7.67 -17.64 4.75
C LYS A 378 6.81 -16.40 4.99
N ALA A 379 7.43 -15.25 5.30
CA ALA A 379 6.70 -13.99 5.44
C ALA A 379 6.05 -13.55 4.10
N LEU A 380 6.77 -13.70 2.99
CA LEU A 380 6.26 -13.41 1.64
C LEU A 380 5.15 -14.36 1.19
N ASP A 381 5.15 -15.62 1.63
CA ASP A 381 4.08 -16.56 1.33
C ASP A 381 2.77 -16.19 2.05
N ILE A 382 2.85 -15.48 3.18
CA ILE A 382 1.70 -14.92 3.90
C ILE A 382 1.27 -13.59 3.29
N ASN A 383 2.23 -12.69 3.08
CA ASN A 383 2.02 -11.37 2.47
C ASN A 383 3.03 -11.13 1.34
N PRO A 384 2.67 -11.44 0.08
CA PRO A 384 3.56 -11.27 -1.07
C PRO A 384 4.01 -9.82 -1.32
N ASN A 385 3.25 -8.84 -0.81
CA ASN A 385 3.51 -7.42 -1.00
C ASN A 385 4.28 -6.79 0.16
N LEU A 386 4.73 -7.56 1.14
CA LEU A 386 5.45 -7.04 2.31
C LEU A 386 6.87 -6.58 1.94
N GLU A 387 7.06 -5.27 1.77
CA GLU A 387 8.34 -4.68 1.33
C GLU A 387 9.53 -5.06 2.23
N ILE A 388 9.36 -5.00 3.56
CA ILE A 388 10.41 -5.42 4.51
C ILE A 388 10.88 -6.86 4.26
N ALA A 389 9.97 -7.75 3.86
CA ALA A 389 10.30 -9.14 3.58
C ALA A 389 10.94 -9.31 2.19
N LYS A 390 10.53 -8.53 1.19
CA LYS A 390 11.16 -8.51 -0.15
C LYS A 390 12.61 -8.04 -0.04
N ASP A 391 12.83 -6.91 0.62
CA ASP A 391 14.16 -6.34 0.85
C ASP A 391 15.03 -7.29 1.66
N GLY A 392 14.48 -7.84 2.76
CA GLY A 392 15.17 -8.81 3.60
C GLY A 392 15.58 -10.07 2.82
N TYR A 393 14.67 -10.62 2.01
CA TYR A 393 14.94 -11.77 1.14
C TYR A 393 16.05 -11.48 0.13
N LEU A 394 15.99 -10.32 -0.54
CA LEU A 394 17.00 -9.91 -1.51
C LEU A 394 18.37 -9.74 -0.83
N ASN A 395 18.43 -9.01 0.29
CA ASN A 395 19.66 -8.79 1.05
C ASN A 395 20.26 -10.11 1.55
N ALA A 396 19.44 -11.03 2.07
CA ALA A 396 19.90 -12.36 2.48
C ALA A 396 20.42 -13.18 1.28
N THR A 397 19.77 -13.05 0.12
CA THR A 397 20.20 -13.71 -1.12
C THR A 397 21.56 -13.21 -1.59
N ILE A 398 21.75 -11.89 -1.62
CA ILE A 398 23.03 -11.26 -1.99
C ILE A 398 24.12 -11.67 -0.99
N ALA A 399 23.85 -11.58 0.32
CA ALA A 399 24.82 -11.93 1.35
C ALA A 399 25.23 -13.41 1.32
N GLN A 400 24.29 -14.32 1.08
CA GLN A 400 24.58 -15.76 0.89
C GLN A 400 25.49 -15.98 -0.32
N SER A 401 25.14 -15.37 -1.45
CA SER A 401 25.95 -15.43 -2.68
C SER A 401 27.37 -14.89 -2.45
N GLU A 402 27.53 -13.78 -1.72
CA GLU A 402 28.84 -13.23 -1.38
C GLU A 402 29.64 -14.13 -0.44
N LYS A 403 28.98 -14.80 0.51
CA LYS A 403 29.62 -15.79 1.39
C LYS A 403 30.15 -16.98 0.59
N GLU A 404 29.37 -17.50 -0.36
CA GLU A 404 29.75 -18.59 -1.28
C GLU A 404 30.93 -18.15 -2.17
N ARG A 405 30.89 -16.94 -2.71
CA ARG A 405 31.98 -16.34 -3.49
C ARG A 405 33.28 -16.21 -2.68
N ASN A 406 33.19 -15.71 -1.45
CA ASN A 406 34.34 -15.56 -0.55
C ASN A 406 34.95 -16.91 -0.14
N ARG A 407 34.11 -17.95 0.02
CA ARG A 407 34.57 -19.34 0.17
C ARG A 407 35.35 -19.78 -1.05
N GLY A 408 34.84 -19.52 -2.26
CA GLY A 408 35.54 -19.77 -3.52
C GLY A 408 36.91 -19.09 -3.58
N ASN A 409 36.98 -17.81 -3.21
CA ASN A 409 38.25 -17.08 -3.11
C ASN A 409 39.24 -17.72 -2.13
N SER A 410 38.77 -18.17 -0.97
CA SER A 410 39.60 -18.84 0.03
C SER A 410 40.12 -20.20 -0.45
N LEU A 411 39.29 -20.97 -1.16
CA LEU A 411 39.69 -22.26 -1.75
C LEU A 411 40.69 -22.05 -2.88
N LYS A 412 40.51 -21.01 -3.70
CA LYS A 412 41.44 -20.64 -4.77
C LYS A 412 42.83 -20.30 -4.21
N THR A 413 42.92 -19.51 -3.14
CA THR A 413 44.21 -19.17 -2.52
C THR A 413 44.90 -20.37 -1.87
N GLN A 414 44.13 -21.38 -1.45
CA GLN A 414 44.65 -22.65 -0.94
C GLN A 414 45.08 -23.63 -2.06
N GLY A 415 44.91 -23.28 -3.34
CA GLY A 415 45.21 -24.16 -4.47
C GLY A 415 44.11 -25.19 -4.80
N ASN A 416 42.97 -25.14 -4.11
CA ASN A 416 41.83 -26.04 -4.32
C ASN A 416 40.92 -25.53 -5.46
N SER A 417 41.46 -25.42 -6.66
CA SER A 417 40.79 -24.76 -7.81
C SER A 417 39.42 -25.34 -8.18
N PHE A 418 39.24 -26.67 -8.14
CA PHE A 418 37.96 -27.29 -8.50
C PHE A 418 36.85 -27.00 -7.48
N GLU A 419 37.16 -27.03 -6.18
CA GLU A 419 36.22 -26.68 -5.11
C GLU A 419 35.91 -25.17 -5.11
N ALA A 420 36.90 -24.35 -5.50
CA ALA A 420 36.68 -22.93 -5.72
C ALA A 420 35.69 -22.68 -6.87
N ILE A 421 35.85 -23.36 -8.01
CA ILE A 421 34.90 -23.31 -9.13
C ILE A 421 33.48 -23.68 -8.67
N LYS A 422 33.32 -24.78 -7.93
CA LYS A 422 32.01 -25.18 -7.39
C LYS A 422 31.40 -24.09 -6.49
N SER A 423 32.19 -23.49 -5.60
CA SER A 423 31.72 -22.43 -4.71
C SER A 423 31.29 -21.16 -5.47
N TYR A 424 31.98 -20.80 -6.57
CA TYR A 424 31.52 -19.71 -7.43
C TYR A 424 30.23 -20.04 -8.19
N LEU A 425 30.08 -21.29 -8.63
CA LEU A 425 28.84 -21.74 -9.27
C LEU A 425 27.66 -21.70 -8.29
N GLU A 426 27.86 -22.11 -7.03
CA GLU A 426 26.86 -21.97 -5.95
C GLU A 426 26.46 -20.49 -5.76
N SER A 427 27.45 -19.58 -5.68
CA SER A 427 27.21 -18.14 -5.58
C SER A 427 26.32 -17.61 -6.72
N ILE A 428 26.64 -17.97 -7.96
CA ILE A 428 25.89 -17.55 -9.15
C ILE A 428 24.50 -18.19 -9.19
N GLN A 429 24.36 -19.43 -8.73
CA GLN A 429 23.05 -20.08 -8.61
C GLN A 429 22.17 -19.37 -7.58
N THR A 430 22.74 -18.99 -6.43
CA THR A 430 22.05 -18.23 -5.39
C THR A 430 21.64 -16.85 -5.88
N TYR A 431 22.55 -16.11 -6.53
CA TYR A 431 22.29 -14.78 -7.06
C TYR A 431 22.86 -14.64 -8.48
N PRO A 432 22.05 -14.90 -9.53
CA PRO A 432 22.53 -14.87 -10.91
C PRO A 432 23.05 -13.51 -11.40
N GLN A 433 22.77 -12.43 -10.67
CA GLN A 433 23.28 -11.09 -10.97
C GLN A 433 24.64 -10.80 -10.32
N ASN A 434 25.26 -11.76 -9.60
CA ASN A 434 26.61 -11.59 -9.04
C ASN A 434 27.68 -11.55 -10.14
N GLN A 435 27.96 -10.37 -10.68
CA GLN A 435 28.94 -10.21 -11.75
C GLN A 435 30.37 -10.47 -11.27
N THR A 436 30.67 -10.16 -10.01
CA THR A 436 32.00 -10.41 -9.42
C THR A 436 32.30 -11.90 -9.39
N ALA A 437 31.36 -12.73 -8.91
CA ALA A 437 31.51 -14.18 -8.90
C ALA A 437 31.69 -14.77 -10.31
N LYS A 438 30.93 -14.26 -11.30
CA LYS A 438 31.10 -14.67 -12.72
C LYS A 438 32.49 -14.37 -13.24
N ASN A 439 32.98 -13.15 -13.03
CA ASN A 439 34.30 -12.73 -13.49
C ASN A 439 35.42 -13.54 -12.80
N GLU A 440 35.31 -13.79 -11.49
CA GLU A 440 36.26 -14.61 -10.74
C GLU A 440 36.27 -16.07 -11.20
N LEU A 441 35.09 -16.64 -11.46
CA LEU A 441 34.93 -17.97 -12.04
C LEU A 441 35.58 -18.07 -13.43
N ASP A 442 35.29 -17.12 -14.32
CA ASP A 442 35.83 -17.12 -15.68
C ASP A 442 37.36 -16.98 -15.68
N SER A 443 37.89 -16.14 -14.79
CA SER A 443 39.34 -16.01 -14.60
C SER A 443 39.97 -17.31 -14.13
N LEU A 444 39.36 -18.00 -13.16
CA LEU A 444 39.87 -19.26 -12.63
C LEU A 444 39.80 -20.38 -13.68
N ARG A 445 38.70 -20.48 -14.42
CA ARG A 445 38.56 -21.43 -15.54
C ARG A 445 39.66 -21.23 -16.59
N LYS A 446 39.94 -19.99 -16.96
CA LYS A 446 41.04 -19.66 -17.90
C LYS A 446 42.40 -20.12 -17.40
N SER A 447 42.70 -19.92 -16.11
CA SER A 447 43.99 -20.38 -15.54
C SER A 447 44.10 -21.90 -15.45
N GLU A 448 42.99 -22.62 -15.35
CA GLU A 448 42.94 -24.08 -15.23
C GLU A 448 42.83 -24.78 -16.59
N TYR A 449 42.59 -24.03 -17.67
CA TYR A 449 42.33 -24.56 -19.02
C TYR A 449 43.45 -25.48 -19.54
N SER A 450 44.71 -25.18 -19.22
CA SER A 450 45.86 -26.00 -19.62
C SER A 450 45.87 -27.41 -19.02
N LYS A 451 45.09 -27.67 -17.96
CA LYS A 451 44.97 -29.00 -17.33
C LYS A 451 44.02 -29.93 -18.08
N ILE A 452 43.17 -29.40 -18.97
CA ILE A 452 42.15 -30.19 -19.69
C ILE A 452 42.74 -31.38 -20.45
N PRO A 453 43.80 -31.25 -21.28
CA PRO A 453 44.32 -32.39 -22.04
C PRO A 453 44.79 -33.55 -21.15
N ASN A 454 45.49 -33.24 -20.06
CA ASN A 454 45.96 -34.25 -19.11
C ASN A 454 44.81 -34.90 -18.34
N LEU A 455 43.81 -34.12 -17.91
CA LEU A 455 42.61 -34.67 -17.25
C LEU A 455 41.81 -35.58 -18.18
N LEU A 456 41.65 -35.20 -19.45
CA LEU A 456 41.01 -36.02 -20.47
C LEU A 456 41.76 -37.33 -20.70
N GLN A 457 43.08 -37.27 -20.88
CA GLN A 457 43.90 -38.47 -21.09
C GLN A 457 43.78 -39.44 -19.90
N ASN A 458 43.92 -38.93 -18.67
CA ASN A 458 43.79 -39.75 -17.46
C ASN A 458 42.38 -40.32 -17.30
N GLY A 459 41.34 -39.52 -17.57
CA GLY A 459 39.95 -40.00 -17.52
C GLY A 459 39.68 -41.13 -18.52
N ILE A 460 40.22 -41.02 -19.74
CA ILE A 460 40.11 -42.07 -20.77
C ILE A 460 40.88 -43.33 -20.35
N GLN A 461 42.06 -43.18 -19.75
CA GLN A 461 42.83 -44.31 -19.23
C GLN A 461 42.05 -45.06 -18.14
N PHE A 462 41.56 -44.35 -17.10
CA PHE A 462 40.75 -44.96 -16.05
C PHE A 462 39.50 -45.65 -16.61
N TYR A 463 38.87 -45.04 -17.61
CA TYR A 463 37.73 -45.65 -18.29
C TYR A 463 38.09 -46.98 -18.97
N GLN A 464 39.25 -47.06 -19.63
CA GLN A 464 39.77 -48.28 -20.27
C GLN A 464 40.12 -49.36 -19.24
N GLU A 465 40.67 -48.96 -18.10
CA GLU A 465 41.00 -49.82 -16.95
C GLU A 465 39.77 -50.26 -16.16
N ARG A 466 38.57 -49.75 -16.51
CA ARG A 466 37.27 -49.97 -15.84
C ARG A 466 37.17 -49.35 -14.44
N GLU A 467 38.06 -48.43 -14.11
CA GLU A 467 38.03 -47.62 -12.90
C GLU A 467 37.06 -46.43 -13.07
N TYR A 468 35.76 -46.74 -13.18
CA TYR A 468 34.77 -45.77 -13.63
C TYR A 468 34.53 -44.58 -12.68
N GLU A 469 34.74 -44.74 -11.36
CA GLU A 469 34.60 -43.61 -10.42
C GLU A 469 35.73 -42.58 -10.60
N GLU A 470 36.98 -43.02 -10.80
CA GLU A 470 38.11 -42.13 -11.09
C GLU A 470 37.93 -41.45 -12.46
N ALA A 471 37.46 -42.19 -13.46
CA ALA A 471 37.12 -41.63 -14.77
C ALA A 471 36.08 -40.50 -14.65
N ILE A 472 35.00 -40.74 -13.90
CA ILE A 472 33.94 -39.75 -13.63
C ILE A 472 34.53 -38.49 -12.99
N ASP A 473 35.32 -38.61 -11.93
CA ASP A 473 35.94 -37.45 -11.27
C ASP A 473 36.80 -36.63 -12.24
N ARG A 474 37.61 -37.28 -13.10
CA ARG A 474 38.44 -36.56 -14.08
C ARG A 474 37.58 -35.82 -15.12
N PHE A 475 36.52 -36.44 -15.63
CA PHE A 475 35.64 -35.79 -16.60
C PHE A 475 34.81 -34.66 -15.97
N GLU A 476 34.32 -34.82 -14.74
CA GLU A 476 33.64 -33.75 -14.00
C GLU A 476 34.57 -32.55 -13.80
N LYS A 477 35.85 -32.78 -13.46
CA LYS A 477 36.87 -31.72 -13.38
C LYS A 477 37.08 -30.99 -14.70
N VAL A 478 37.08 -31.70 -15.83
CA VAL A 478 37.12 -31.06 -17.16
C VAL A 478 35.90 -30.17 -17.37
N LEU A 479 34.70 -30.67 -17.06
CA LEU A 479 33.45 -29.93 -17.25
C LEU A 479 33.26 -28.75 -16.29
N LEU A 480 33.91 -28.77 -15.12
CA LEU A 480 34.01 -27.60 -14.25
C LEU A 480 34.82 -26.48 -14.91
N ILE A 481 35.88 -26.81 -15.64
CA ILE A 481 36.74 -25.85 -16.35
C ILE A 481 36.07 -25.38 -17.64
N ASP A 482 35.67 -26.32 -18.50
CA ASP A 482 34.99 -26.08 -19.77
C ASP A 482 33.72 -26.93 -19.87
N PRO A 483 32.55 -26.37 -19.55
CA PRO A 483 31.28 -27.06 -19.68
C PRO A 483 30.93 -27.50 -21.12
N SER A 484 31.60 -26.94 -22.13
CA SER A 484 31.33 -27.22 -23.55
C SER A 484 32.17 -28.38 -24.13
N GLU A 485 33.08 -28.96 -23.34
CA GLU A 485 33.99 -29.99 -23.83
C GLU A 485 33.29 -31.33 -24.11
N LYS A 486 33.05 -31.60 -25.39
CA LYS A 486 32.23 -32.72 -25.88
C LYS A 486 32.79 -34.08 -25.51
N THR A 487 34.11 -34.23 -25.50
CA THR A 487 34.76 -35.50 -25.16
C THR A 487 34.48 -35.86 -23.71
N ALA A 488 34.67 -34.91 -22.79
CA ALA A 488 34.37 -35.12 -21.38
C ALA A 488 32.88 -35.40 -21.13
N GLN A 489 31.97 -34.70 -21.83
CA GLN A 489 30.53 -34.96 -21.73
C GLN A 489 30.17 -36.40 -22.10
N GLU A 490 30.68 -36.89 -23.23
CA GLU A 490 30.37 -38.24 -23.73
C GLU A 490 31.01 -39.31 -22.85
N TYR A 491 32.28 -39.16 -22.49
CA TYR A 491 32.94 -40.15 -21.64
C TYR A 491 32.40 -40.15 -20.21
N LEU A 492 31.98 -39.02 -19.65
CA LEU A 492 31.27 -38.97 -18.37
C LEU A 492 29.99 -39.80 -18.43
N ARG A 493 29.17 -39.58 -19.46
CA ARG A 493 27.92 -40.33 -19.69
C ARG A 493 28.18 -41.83 -19.79
N LEU A 494 29.21 -42.24 -20.53
CA LEU A 494 29.60 -43.65 -20.68
C LEU A 494 30.11 -44.25 -19.36
N SER A 495 30.94 -43.51 -18.62
CA SER A 495 31.53 -43.94 -17.35
C SER A 495 30.45 -44.18 -16.30
N ILE A 496 29.48 -43.27 -16.17
CA ILE A 496 28.31 -43.44 -15.28
C ILE A 496 27.55 -44.72 -15.63
N LYS A 497 27.20 -44.91 -16.92
CA LYS A 497 26.46 -46.09 -17.37
C LYS A 497 27.20 -47.40 -17.07
N LYS A 498 28.52 -47.42 -17.26
CA LYS A 498 29.36 -48.60 -17.03
C LYS A 498 29.55 -48.89 -15.54
N ARG A 499 29.78 -47.87 -14.72
CA ARG A 499 29.82 -47.97 -13.25
C ARG A 499 28.52 -48.59 -12.71
N ASP A 500 27.37 -48.07 -13.13
CA ASP A 500 26.08 -48.51 -12.62
C ASP A 500 25.78 -49.97 -13.03
N ALA A 501 26.16 -50.35 -14.26
CA ALA A 501 26.08 -51.73 -14.71
C ALA A 501 27.00 -52.67 -13.90
N LEU A 502 28.21 -52.22 -13.54
CA LEU A 502 29.15 -52.99 -12.72
C LEU A 502 28.61 -53.20 -11.30
N LYS A 503 28.14 -52.13 -10.64
CA LYS A 503 27.48 -52.20 -9.32
C LYS A 503 26.26 -53.13 -9.32
N ALA A 504 25.50 -53.14 -10.41
CA ALA A 504 24.35 -54.03 -10.55
C ALA A 504 24.74 -55.51 -10.73
N LEU A 505 25.88 -55.80 -11.35
CA LEU A 505 26.42 -57.16 -11.47
C LEU A 505 26.95 -57.68 -10.13
N GLU A 506 27.69 -56.85 -9.40
CA GLU A 506 28.23 -57.19 -8.06
C GLU A 506 27.10 -57.52 -7.07
N ARG A 507 26.01 -56.74 -7.10
CA ARG A 507 24.80 -56.98 -6.30
C ARG A 507 24.04 -58.26 -6.66
N ARG A 508 24.30 -58.86 -7.82
CA ARG A 508 23.70 -60.15 -8.24
C ARG A 508 24.57 -61.35 -7.88
N GLN A 509 25.83 -61.11 -7.50
CA GLN A 509 26.80 -62.13 -7.12
C GLN A 509 26.98 -62.25 -5.60
N GLN A 510 26.45 -61.29 -4.84
CA GLN A 510 26.18 -61.35 -3.40
C GLN A 510 24.76 -61.85 -3.17
#